data_AF-A0A519K9W2-F1
#
_entry.id   AF-A0A519K9W2-F1
#
_cell.length_a   1.000
_cell.length_b   1.000
_cell.length_c   1.000
_cell.angle_alpha   90.00
_cell.angle_beta   90.00
_cell.angle_gamma   90.00
#
_symmetry.space_group_name_H-M   'P 1'
#
loop_
_entity.id
_entity.type
_entity.pdbx_description
1 polymer ?
#
loop_
_entity_poly.entity_id
_entity_poly.type
_entity_poly.pdbx_seq_one_letter_code
_entity_poly.pdbx_strand_id
1 'polypeptide(L)'
;MKQYRLKKEAVRFFNEKHSTTIQTFDYWDRLGVDDKALEIVEDAFISYGHKTSDISSSLSGWSADDGSKFHFTLHFPSVKFMEHDKFSKGKPVREMMDKIQKHVNYFFAEFVNEAQDA
;
A
#
# COMPACT_ATOMS: atom_id res chain seq x y z
N MET A 1 14.01 -1.39 0.06
CA MET A 1 14.85 -2.42 -0.62
C MET A 1 13.98 -3.06 -1.68
N LYS A 2 14.49 -3.26 -2.90
CA LYS A 2 13.69 -3.84 -3.99
C LYS A 2 13.25 -5.25 -3.64
N GLN A 3 11.97 -5.52 -3.84
CA GLN A 3 11.36 -6.84 -3.67
C GLN A 3 11.07 -7.44 -5.05
N TYR A 4 11.11 -8.77 -5.12
CA TYR A 4 10.93 -9.52 -6.36
C TYR A 4 9.96 -10.67 -6.15
N ARG A 5 9.20 -10.98 -7.19
CA ARG A 5 8.36 -12.19 -7.26
C ARG A 5 8.54 -12.86 -8.63
N LEU A 6 8.08 -14.11 -8.74
CA LEU A 6 8.06 -14.82 -10.01
C LEU A 6 7.09 -14.16 -11.00
N LYS A 7 7.52 -14.01 -12.25
CA LYS A 7 6.63 -13.64 -13.35
C LYS A 7 5.56 -14.71 -13.55
N LYS A 8 4.39 -14.29 -14.02
CA LYS A 8 3.22 -15.18 -14.20
C LYS A 8 3.53 -16.41 -15.05
N GLU A 9 4.34 -16.25 -16.09
CA GLU A 9 4.79 -17.34 -16.97
C GLU A 9 5.80 -18.29 -16.34
N ALA A 10 6.54 -17.83 -15.32
CA ALA A 10 7.50 -18.63 -14.58
C ALA A 10 6.82 -19.45 -13.47
N VAL A 11 5.76 -18.93 -12.87
CA VAL A 11 5.01 -19.55 -11.75
C VAL A 11 4.69 -21.04 -11.97
N ARG A 12 4.31 -21.44 -13.19
CA ARG A 12 3.97 -22.84 -13.53
C ARG A 12 5.12 -23.85 -13.37
N PHE A 13 6.36 -23.38 -13.33
CA PHE A 13 7.55 -24.22 -13.16
C PHE A 13 7.99 -24.33 -11.70
N PHE A 14 7.33 -23.61 -10.79
CA PHE A 14 7.64 -23.60 -9.37
C PHE A 14 6.48 -24.18 -8.56
N ASN A 15 6.79 -24.69 -7.37
CA ASN A 15 5.76 -25.13 -6.45
C ASN A 15 4.91 -23.94 -5.97
N GLU A 16 3.71 -24.26 -5.46
CA GLU A 16 2.74 -23.28 -4.99
C GLU A 16 3.27 -22.39 -3.85
N LYS A 17 4.26 -22.86 -3.09
CA LYS A 17 4.88 -22.06 -2.04
C LYS A 17 5.64 -20.86 -2.61
N HIS A 18 6.35 -21.02 -3.73
CA HIS A 18 7.15 -19.98 -4.35
C HIS A 18 6.34 -19.08 -5.30
N SER A 19 5.23 -19.56 -5.85
CA SER A 19 4.38 -18.81 -6.80
C SER A 19 3.90 -17.44 -6.31
N THR A 20 3.81 -17.29 -4.99
CA THR A 20 3.24 -16.12 -4.30
C THR A 20 4.22 -15.50 -3.31
N THR A 21 5.49 -15.93 -3.34
CA THR A 21 6.53 -15.38 -2.46
C THR A 21 7.02 -14.04 -3.01
N ILE A 22 7.17 -13.06 -2.14
CA ILE A 22 7.80 -11.77 -2.43
C ILE A 22 9.02 -11.67 -1.51
N GLN A 23 10.22 -11.59 -2.10
CA GLN A 23 11.49 -11.59 -1.37
C GLN A 23 12.58 -10.81 -2.11
N THR A 24 13.71 -10.60 -1.43
CA THR A 24 14.89 -9.96 -2.01
C THR A 24 15.50 -10.78 -3.13
N PHE A 25 16.29 -10.14 -3.99
CA PHE A 25 17.03 -10.83 -5.05
C PHE A 25 17.92 -11.95 -4.49
N ASP A 26 18.65 -11.68 -3.41
CA ASP A 26 19.53 -12.67 -2.75
C ASP A 26 18.81 -13.95 -2.32
N TYR A 27 17.52 -13.86 -1.95
CA TYR A 27 16.73 -15.05 -1.62
C TYR A 27 16.49 -15.91 -2.85
N TRP A 28 16.15 -15.29 -3.98
CA TRP A 28 15.88 -15.97 -5.24
C TRP A 28 17.15 -16.53 -5.90
N ASP A 29 18.24 -15.79 -5.83
CA ASP A 29 19.55 -16.21 -6.31
C ASP A 29 20.06 -17.46 -5.58
N ARG A 30 19.88 -17.51 -4.24
CA ARG A 30 20.17 -18.74 -3.45
C ARG A 30 19.34 -19.95 -3.85
N LEU A 31 18.15 -19.74 -4.41
CA LEU A 31 17.28 -20.79 -4.93
C LEU A 31 17.61 -21.16 -6.38
N GLY A 32 18.58 -20.49 -7.01
CA GLY A 32 18.97 -20.71 -8.41
C GLY A 32 17.92 -20.22 -9.41
N VAL A 33 17.09 -19.24 -9.03
CA VAL A 33 16.07 -18.68 -9.92
C VAL A 33 16.71 -17.65 -10.85
N ASP A 34 16.54 -17.86 -12.15
CA ASP A 34 17.00 -16.94 -13.20
C ASP A 34 16.34 -15.55 -13.02
N ASP A 35 17.14 -14.48 -13.14
CA ASP A 35 16.68 -13.10 -12.97
C ASP A 35 15.58 -12.72 -13.98
N LYS A 36 15.57 -13.33 -15.17
CA LYS A 36 14.52 -13.13 -16.18
C LYS A 36 13.19 -13.74 -15.77
N ALA A 37 13.17 -14.68 -14.84
CA ALA A 37 11.96 -15.26 -14.28
C ALA A 37 11.35 -14.40 -13.17
N LEU A 38 12.02 -13.32 -12.76
CA LEU A 38 11.58 -12.41 -11.70
C LEU A 38 11.03 -11.09 -12.25
N GLU A 39 10.06 -10.51 -11.56
CA GLU A 39 9.62 -9.14 -11.73
C GLU A 39 9.77 -8.36 -10.42
N ILE A 40 10.07 -7.06 -10.55
CA ILE A 40 10.15 -6.16 -9.41
C ILE A 40 8.73 -5.93 -8.89
N VAL A 41 8.56 -6.08 -7.59
CA VAL A 41 7.33 -5.75 -6.89
C VAL A 41 7.43 -4.29 -6.44
N GLU A 42 6.46 -3.49 -6.85
CA GLU A 42 6.34 -2.10 -6.41
C GLU A 42 6.07 -2.03 -4.91
N ASP A 43 6.64 -1.01 -4.26
CA ASP A 43 6.40 -0.73 -2.85
C ASP A 43 4.94 -0.32 -2.62
N ALA A 44 4.47 -0.44 -1.37
CA ALA A 44 3.14 0.05 -1.02
C ALA A 44 3.07 1.58 -1.26
N PHE A 45 1.98 2.04 -1.86
CA PHE A 45 1.82 3.45 -2.22
C PHE A 45 0.42 3.96 -1.90
N ILE A 46 0.30 5.29 -1.81
CA ILE A 46 -0.97 5.98 -1.57
C ILE A 46 -1.42 6.62 -2.87
N SER A 47 -2.62 6.29 -3.33
CA SER A 47 -3.32 7.08 -4.35
C SER A 47 -4.41 7.90 -3.67
N TYR A 48 -4.58 9.16 -4.03
CA TYR A 48 -5.53 10.07 -3.38
C TYR A 48 -6.53 10.67 -4.38
N GLY A 49 -7.66 11.13 -3.84
CA GLY A 49 -8.74 11.78 -4.57
C GLY A 49 -10.06 11.00 -4.55
N HIS A 50 -11.18 11.71 -4.69
CA HIS A 50 -12.49 11.13 -4.97
C HIS A 50 -12.57 10.82 -6.45
N LYS A 51 -12.83 9.56 -6.84
CA LYS A 51 -13.21 9.28 -8.23
C LYS A 51 -14.55 9.95 -8.54
N THR A 52 -14.51 11.09 -9.22
CA THR A 52 -15.71 11.80 -9.67
C THR A 52 -16.15 11.32 -11.05
N SER A 53 -15.26 10.67 -11.81
CA SER A 53 -15.53 9.94 -13.06
C SER A 53 -14.37 8.99 -13.38
N ASP A 54 -14.44 8.24 -14.48
CA ASP A 54 -13.33 7.39 -14.95
C ASP A 54 -12.06 8.17 -15.31
N ILE A 55 -12.14 9.50 -15.44
CA ILE A 55 -11.10 10.37 -15.99
C ILE A 55 -10.68 11.50 -15.03
N SER A 56 -11.32 11.63 -13.87
CA SER A 56 -11.14 12.78 -12.98
C SER A 56 -11.20 12.38 -11.51
N SER A 57 -10.30 12.97 -10.71
CA SER A 57 -10.31 12.85 -9.26
C SER A 57 -10.24 14.22 -8.59
N SER A 58 -11.15 14.51 -7.66
CA SER A 58 -11.06 15.72 -6.82
C SER A 58 -10.27 15.40 -5.55
N LEU A 59 -9.31 16.26 -5.21
CA LEU A 59 -8.38 16.04 -4.07
C LEU A 59 -9.11 15.97 -2.72
N SER A 60 -10.23 16.68 -2.59
CA SER A 60 -11.05 16.75 -1.39
C SER A 60 -12.47 17.20 -1.73
N GLY A 61 -13.45 16.75 -0.95
CA GLY A 61 -14.79 17.31 -0.91
C GLY A 61 -14.96 18.12 0.37
N TRP A 62 -15.71 19.22 0.34
CA TRP A 62 -16.03 20.00 1.54
C TRP A 62 -17.54 20.21 1.62
N SER A 63 -18.11 20.04 2.81
CA SER A 63 -19.47 20.46 3.13
C SER A 63 -19.47 21.31 4.39
N ALA A 64 -20.45 22.22 4.50
CA ALA A 64 -20.60 23.06 5.68
C ALA A 64 -20.88 22.23 6.96
N ASP A 65 -21.57 21.10 6.81
CA ASP A 65 -21.98 20.25 7.93
C ASP A 65 -20.89 19.25 8.38
N ASP A 66 -20.01 18.79 7.47
CA ASP A 66 -19.04 17.73 7.77
C ASP A 66 -17.56 18.16 7.57
N GLY A 67 -17.31 19.39 7.10
CA GLY A 67 -15.97 19.88 6.80
C GLY A 67 -15.31 19.19 5.60
N SER A 68 -13.98 19.20 5.57
CA SER A 68 -13.17 18.64 4.48
C SER A 68 -13.02 17.12 4.59
N LYS A 69 -13.44 16.40 3.55
CA LYS A 69 -13.31 14.95 3.38
C LYS A 69 -12.30 14.62 2.30
N PHE A 70 -11.27 13.88 2.69
CA PHE A 70 -10.25 13.35 1.79
C PHE A 70 -10.45 11.86 1.63
N HIS A 71 -10.39 11.37 0.39
CA HIS A 71 -10.31 9.95 0.12
C HIS A 71 -8.94 9.60 -0.41
N PHE A 72 -8.42 8.49 0.07
CA PHE A 72 -7.23 7.87 -0.46
C PHE A 72 -7.36 6.36 -0.39
N THR A 73 -6.57 5.68 -1.20
CA THR A 73 -6.47 4.23 -1.25
C THR A 73 -5.01 3.88 -1.02
N LEU A 74 -4.79 3.00 -0.05
CA LEU A 74 -3.49 2.39 0.19
C LEU A 74 -3.40 1.13 -0.66
N HIS A 75 -2.43 1.10 -1.57
CA HIS A 75 -2.15 -0.06 -2.40
C HIS A 75 -1.03 -0.85 -1.75
N PHE A 76 -1.30 -2.13 -1.49
CA PHE A 76 -0.31 -3.08 -1.02
C PHE A 76 -0.05 -4.12 -2.11
N PRO A 77 1.19 -4.57 -2.29
CA PRO A 77 1.48 -5.64 -3.22
C PRO A 77 0.72 -6.92 -2.83
N SER A 78 0.33 -7.71 -3.82
CA SER A 78 -0.45 -8.93 -3.62
C SER A 78 0.32 -9.92 -2.75
N VAL A 79 -0.25 -10.26 -1.59
CA VAL A 79 0.25 -11.27 -0.65
C VAL A 79 -0.59 -12.55 -0.74
N LYS A 80 -0.10 -13.66 -0.17
CA LYS A 80 -0.86 -14.94 -0.13
C LYS A 80 -2.23 -14.73 0.52
N PHE A 81 -3.25 -15.51 0.13
CA PHE A 81 -4.60 -15.40 0.71
C PHE A 81 -4.61 -15.42 2.27
N MET A 82 -3.84 -16.31 2.90
CA MET A 82 -3.73 -16.34 4.37
C MET A 82 -2.99 -15.14 4.96
N GLU A 83 -2.02 -14.56 4.24
CA GLU A 83 -1.31 -13.35 4.64
C GLU A 83 -2.21 -12.12 4.46
N HIS A 84 -3.00 -12.09 3.39
CA HIS A 84 -4.05 -11.10 3.18
C HIS A 84 -5.03 -11.12 4.34
N ASP A 85 -5.56 -12.29 4.73
CA ASP A 85 -6.54 -12.37 5.82
C ASP A 85 -5.95 -11.93 7.17
N LYS A 86 -4.69 -12.30 7.46
CA LYS A 86 -3.95 -11.82 8.64
C LYS A 86 -3.72 -10.32 8.61
N PHE A 87 -3.42 -9.76 7.44
CA PHE A 87 -3.23 -8.33 7.25
C PHE A 87 -4.55 -7.57 7.39
N SER A 88 -5.60 -7.98 6.67
CA SER A 88 -6.84 -7.22 6.48
C SER A 88 -7.85 -7.31 7.62
N LYS A 89 -7.86 -8.39 8.40
CA LYS A 89 -8.91 -8.63 9.44
C LYS A 89 -8.41 -8.51 10.87
N GLY A 90 -7.21 -7.97 11.09
CA GLY A 90 -6.51 -8.12 12.36
C GLY A 90 -5.97 -6.85 13.01
N LYS A 91 -5.17 -7.08 14.06
CA LYS A 91 -4.33 -6.11 14.77
C LYS A 91 -3.49 -5.22 13.83
N PRO A 92 -2.90 -5.72 12.71
CA PRO A 92 -2.05 -4.90 11.85
C PRO A 92 -2.78 -3.70 11.22
N VAL A 93 -4.00 -3.88 10.70
CA VAL A 93 -4.78 -2.77 10.13
C VAL A 93 -5.13 -1.75 11.21
N ARG A 94 -5.48 -2.19 12.43
CA ARG A 94 -5.74 -1.25 13.53
C ARG A 94 -4.50 -0.43 13.89
N GLU A 95 -3.36 -1.08 14.08
CA GLU A 95 -2.09 -0.39 14.36
C GLU A 95 -1.69 0.58 13.24
N MET A 96 -1.98 0.22 11.98
CA MET A 96 -1.77 1.11 10.84
C MET A 96 -2.69 2.33 10.91
N MET A 97 -3.98 2.14 11.15
CA MET A 97 -4.95 3.24 11.26
C MET A 97 -4.61 4.18 12.43
N ASP A 98 -4.18 3.64 13.56
CA ASP A 98 -3.75 4.44 14.72
C ASP A 98 -2.54 5.32 14.38
N LYS A 99 -1.57 4.78 13.62
CA LYS A 99 -0.42 5.56 13.14
C LYS A 99 -0.82 6.65 12.16
N ILE A 100 -1.73 6.36 11.23
CA ILE A 100 -2.26 7.33 10.28
C ILE A 100 -2.98 8.45 11.03
N GLN A 101 -3.90 8.12 11.94
CA GLN A 101 -4.63 9.10 12.75
C GLN A 101 -3.69 10.01 13.53
N LYS A 102 -2.63 9.45 14.13
CA LYS A 102 -1.62 10.24 14.85
C LYS A 102 -0.96 11.28 13.95
N HIS A 103 -0.60 10.91 12.72
CA HIS A 103 0.05 11.83 11.79
C HIS A 103 -0.93 12.88 11.28
N VAL A 104 -2.18 12.49 11.00
CA VAL A 104 -3.24 13.44 10.60
C VAL A 104 -3.47 14.50 11.69
N ASN A 105 -3.58 14.07 12.96
CA ASN A 105 -3.77 14.98 14.09
C ASN A 105 -2.58 15.93 14.25
N TYR A 106 -1.36 15.41 14.09
CA TYR A 106 -0.13 16.19 14.15
C TYR A 106 -0.13 17.29 13.08
N PHE A 107 -0.35 16.93 11.82
CA PHE A 107 -0.40 17.90 10.71
C PHE A 107 -1.51 18.94 10.89
N PHE A 108 -2.70 18.54 11.35
CA PHE A 108 -3.80 19.47 11.56
C PHE A 108 -3.49 20.47 12.70
N ALA A 109 -2.87 20.00 13.78
CA ALA A 109 -2.46 20.86 14.88
C ALA A 109 -1.40 21.88 14.44
N GLU A 110 -0.39 21.47 13.65
CA GLU A 110 0.58 22.39 13.06
C GLU A 110 -0.10 23.46 12.21
N PHE A 111 -0.99 23.05 11.29
CA PHE A 111 -1.72 23.99 10.43
C PHE A 111 -2.57 24.99 11.20
N VAL A 112 -3.28 24.56 12.25
CA VAL A 112 -4.11 25.44 13.08
C VAL A 112 -3.26 26.44 13.88
N ASN A 113 -2.13 25.97 14.42
CA ASN A 113 -1.23 26.84 15.19
C ASN A 113 -0.57 27.89 14.29
N GLU A 114 -0.11 27.50 13.09
CA GLU A 114 0.44 28.45 12.11
C GLU A 114 -0.59 29.51 11.67
N ALA A 115 -1.86 29.13 11.59
CA ALA A 115 -2.95 30.06 11.25
C ALA A 115 -3.33 31.02 12.39
N GLN A 116 -2.96 30.74 13.64
CA GLN A 116 -3.20 31.63 14.78
C GLN A 116 -2.06 32.65 14.97
N ASP A 117 -0.87 32.34 14.46
CA ASP A 117 0.31 33.19 14.53
C ASP A 117 0.46 34.13 13.30
N ALA A 118 -0.44 34.04 12.32
CA ALA A 118 -0.49 34.84 11.08
C ALA A 118 -1.57 35.93 11.11
#